data_AF-B7EZU3-F1
#
_entry.id   AF-B7EZU3-F1
#
_cell.length_a   1.000
_cell.length_b   1.000
_cell.length_c   1.000
_cell.angle_alpha   90.00
_cell.angle_beta   90.00
_cell.angle_gamma   90.00
#
_symmetry.space_group_name_H-M   'P 1'
#
loop_
_entity.id
_entity.type
_entity.pdbx_description
1 polymer ?
#
loop_
_entity_poly.entity_id
_entity_poly.type
_entity_poly.pdbx_seq_one_letter_code
_entity_poly.pdbx_strand_id
1 'polypeptide(L)'
;MAVVAVAVVIALLAAFLTPLAVYLARRASPPPPPRRNLPPGSLGLPLIGQSLSLLRAMRRNTADRWLQDRIDRYGPVSKLSLFGAPTVLVAGPAANKVVFHHEALAPKQPRSLAAIIGRRNILELVGDDHRRVRGAILQFLRPDMVRRYVGKIDSEVRRHLAARWAGRRTVAVFPLMKTLAFDVIATLLFGLDRGAIREQLADAFDGMHEGLWTVPVDLPFTPFRRGLMASARARRLVEATVREKAAKLEHGESSPSDDLISCLLSLRDGGRQLLTEEEIVDNSVLALVAGHDTSAVLLTFMLRHLANDPATLAAMAQGK
;
A
#
# COMPACT_ATOMS: atom_id res chain seq x y z
N MET A 1 -46.18 11.13 -8.66
CA MET A 1 -46.17 11.65 -10.05
C MET A 1 -45.20 12.82 -10.24
N ALA A 2 -45.26 13.88 -9.42
CA ALA A 2 -44.39 15.06 -9.57
C ALA A 2 -42.87 14.77 -9.43
N VAL A 3 -42.46 13.92 -8.49
CA VAL A 3 -41.03 13.59 -8.26
C VAL A 3 -40.41 12.85 -9.45
N VAL A 4 -41.18 11.96 -10.09
CA VAL A 4 -40.73 11.21 -11.27
C VAL A 4 -40.61 12.13 -12.48
N ALA A 5 -41.54 13.07 -12.66
CA ALA A 5 -41.47 14.06 -13.74
C ALA A 5 -40.25 14.98 -13.59
N VAL A 6 -39.94 15.45 -12.38
CA VAL A 6 -38.75 16.27 -12.12
C VAL A 6 -37.46 15.49 -12.39
N ALA A 7 -37.37 14.22 -11.97
CA ALA A 7 -36.20 13.38 -12.24
C ALA A 7 -35.98 13.13 -13.74
N VAL A 8 -37.06 12.93 -14.52
CA VAL A 8 -36.98 12.76 -15.98
C VAL A 8 -36.53 14.06 -16.66
N VAL A 9 -37.04 15.22 -16.24
CA VAL A 9 -36.62 16.51 -16.79
C VAL A 9 -35.14 16.79 -16.49
N ILE A 10 -34.67 16.49 -15.29
CA ILE A 10 -33.25 16.61 -14.92
C ILE A 10 -32.38 15.66 -15.77
N ALA A 11 -32.83 14.43 -15.98
CA ALA A 11 -32.10 13.46 -16.79
C ALA A 11 -32.00 13.89 -18.27
N LEU A 12 -33.09 14.43 -18.84
CA LEU A 12 -33.12 14.94 -20.21
C LEU A 12 -32.26 16.20 -20.37
N LEU A 13 -32.31 17.12 -19.41
CA LEU A 13 -31.43 18.30 -19.39
C LEU A 13 -29.97 17.89 -19.27
N ALA A 14 -29.63 16.94 -18.40
CA ALA A 14 -28.26 16.42 -18.28
C ALA A 14 -27.80 15.77 -19.59
N ALA A 15 -28.66 14.97 -20.24
CA ALA A 15 -28.36 14.30 -21.51
C ALA A 15 -28.18 15.26 -22.70
N PHE A 16 -28.82 16.43 -22.67
CA PHE A 16 -28.68 17.45 -23.73
C PHE A 16 -27.54 18.44 -23.45
N LEU A 17 -27.38 18.86 -22.19
CA LEU A 17 -26.36 19.85 -21.81
C LEU A 17 -24.94 19.25 -21.78
N THR A 18 -24.77 17.95 -21.51
CA THR A 18 -23.44 17.32 -21.55
C THR A 18 -22.80 17.29 -22.94
N PRO A 19 -23.45 16.82 -24.03
CA PRO A 19 -22.86 16.85 -25.37
C PRO A 19 -22.67 18.29 -25.88
N LEU A 20 -23.57 19.22 -25.51
CA LEU A 20 -23.43 20.63 -25.86
C LEU A 20 -22.22 21.28 -25.15
N ALA A 21 -22.05 21.02 -23.85
CA ALA A 21 -20.88 21.48 -23.09
C ALA A 21 -19.58 20.87 -23.64
N VAL A 22 -19.58 19.58 -24.01
CA VAL A 22 -18.43 18.92 -24.65
C VAL A 22 -18.13 19.53 -26.02
N TYR A 23 -19.15 19.84 -26.82
CA TYR A 23 -18.99 20.48 -28.13
C TYR A 23 -18.44 21.91 -28.01
N LEU A 24 -18.98 22.72 -27.10
CA LEU A 24 -18.52 24.08 -26.86
C LEU A 24 -17.12 24.11 -26.25
N ALA A 25 -16.79 23.20 -25.33
CA ALA A 25 -15.44 23.07 -24.78
C ALA A 25 -14.41 22.66 -25.84
N ARG A 26 -14.79 21.81 -26.81
CA ARG A 26 -13.95 21.45 -27.97
C ARG A 26 -13.74 22.63 -28.92
N ARG A 27 -14.74 23.50 -29.08
CA ARG A 27 -14.67 24.69 -29.95
C ARG A 27 -13.89 25.85 -29.34
N ALA A 28 -13.94 25.98 -28.01
CA ALA A 28 -13.21 26.99 -27.23
C ALA A 28 -11.78 26.56 -26.85
N SER A 29 -11.36 25.34 -27.24
CA SER A 29 -10.00 24.88 -26.98
C SER A 29 -9.02 25.60 -27.91
N PRO A 30 -7.94 26.22 -27.39
CA PRO A 30 -6.89 26.80 -28.21
C PRO A 30 -6.25 25.72 -29.11
N PRO A 31 -5.58 26.11 -30.22
CA PRO A 31 -4.87 25.16 -31.07
C PRO A 31 -3.93 24.30 -30.22
N PRO A 32 -3.77 23.00 -30.56
CA PRO A 32 -2.92 22.12 -29.77
C PRO A 32 -1.51 22.75 -29.72
N PRO A 33 -0.89 22.83 -28.53
CA PRO A 33 0.48 23.30 -28.43
C PRO A 33 1.38 22.47 -29.37
N PRO A 34 2.49 23.04 -29.87
CA PRO A 34 3.42 22.36 -30.76
C PRO A 34 3.71 20.95 -30.23
N ARG A 35 3.79 19.96 -31.13
CA ARG A 35 3.98 18.55 -30.78
C ARG A 35 5.19 18.40 -29.87
N ARG A 36 4.96 18.43 -28.56
CA ARG A 36 5.93 17.97 -27.58
C ARG A 36 6.23 16.53 -27.96
N ASN A 37 7.50 16.15 -27.98
CA ASN A 37 7.98 14.78 -28.20
C ASN A 37 7.48 13.88 -27.06
N LEU A 38 6.18 13.61 -27.04
CA LEU A 38 5.51 12.80 -26.04
C LEU A 38 5.51 11.35 -26.52
N PRO A 39 5.69 10.38 -25.61
CA PRO A 39 5.56 8.97 -25.94
C PRO A 39 4.23 8.65 -26.65
N PRO A 40 4.22 7.63 -27.53
CA PRO A 40 2.99 7.15 -28.18
C PRO A 40 1.99 6.64 -27.15
N GLY A 41 0.70 6.58 -27.52
CA GLY A 41 -0.36 6.04 -26.67
C GLY A 41 -1.54 6.98 -26.46
N SER A 42 -2.63 6.44 -25.89
CA SER A 42 -3.84 7.19 -25.55
C SER A 42 -3.96 7.39 -24.04
N LEU A 43 -4.44 8.55 -23.60
CA LEU A 43 -4.76 8.83 -22.20
C LEU A 43 -6.05 8.11 -21.74
N GLY A 44 -6.83 7.51 -22.65
CA GLY A 44 -8.04 6.78 -22.30
C GLY A 44 -9.22 7.71 -21.96
N LEU A 45 -10.11 7.25 -21.08
CA LEU A 45 -11.32 7.99 -20.69
C LEU A 45 -10.99 9.24 -19.86
N PRO A 46 -11.78 10.32 -19.94
CA PRO A 46 -11.63 11.47 -19.04
C PRO A 46 -11.64 11.04 -17.57
N LEU A 47 -10.83 11.70 -16.74
CA LEU A 47 -10.70 11.50 -15.28
C LEU A 47 -10.15 10.14 -14.81
N ILE A 48 -10.53 9.02 -15.41
CA ILE A 48 -10.15 7.67 -14.95
C ILE A 48 -9.14 6.97 -15.86
N GLY A 49 -8.92 7.51 -17.07
CA GLY A 49 -7.95 6.98 -18.02
C GLY A 49 -8.18 5.51 -18.36
N GLN A 50 -7.18 4.68 -18.09
CA GLN A 50 -7.20 3.23 -18.29
C GLN A 50 -7.21 2.46 -16.94
N SER A 51 -7.50 3.14 -15.83
CA SER A 51 -7.42 2.55 -14.48
C SER A 51 -8.35 1.35 -14.31
N LEU A 52 -9.58 1.42 -14.84
CA LEU A 52 -10.54 0.32 -14.70
C LEU A 52 -10.13 -0.93 -15.48
N SER A 53 -9.48 -0.77 -16.65
CA SER A 53 -8.99 -1.91 -17.41
C SER A 53 -7.78 -2.56 -16.72
N LEU A 54 -6.87 -1.75 -16.18
CA LEU A 54 -5.76 -2.24 -15.37
C LEU A 54 -6.26 -2.96 -14.10
N LEU A 55 -7.15 -2.34 -13.33
CA LEU A 55 -7.71 -2.94 -12.11
C LEU A 55 -8.46 -4.26 -12.42
N ARG A 56 -9.17 -4.33 -13.54
CA ARG A 56 -9.82 -5.57 -14.00
C ARG A 56 -8.78 -6.64 -14.36
N ALA A 57 -7.70 -6.26 -15.03
CA ALA A 57 -6.61 -7.18 -15.36
C ALA A 57 -5.91 -7.70 -14.10
N MET A 58 -5.64 -6.83 -13.11
CA MET A 58 -5.10 -7.22 -11.81
C MET A 58 -6.01 -8.23 -11.09
N ARG A 59 -7.33 -7.97 -11.03
CA ARG A 59 -8.29 -8.90 -10.41
C ARG A 59 -8.41 -10.25 -11.12
N ARG A 60 -8.15 -10.29 -12.43
CA ARG A 60 -8.16 -11.51 -13.25
C ARG A 60 -6.81 -12.22 -13.30
N ASN A 61 -5.80 -11.69 -12.61
CA ASN A 61 -4.42 -12.17 -12.70
C ASN A 61 -3.87 -12.19 -14.14
N THR A 62 -4.15 -11.13 -14.90
CA THR A 62 -3.71 -10.93 -16.29
C THR A 62 -3.08 -9.54 -16.49
N ALA A 63 -2.55 -8.93 -15.42
CA ALA A 63 -1.93 -7.60 -15.48
C ALA A 63 -0.63 -7.61 -16.30
N ASP A 64 0.12 -8.71 -16.26
CA ASP A 64 1.27 -9.00 -17.11
C ASP A 64 0.91 -8.90 -18.59
N ARG A 65 -0.17 -9.58 -19.01
CA ARG A 65 -0.67 -9.52 -20.39
C ARG A 65 -1.12 -8.12 -20.77
N TRP A 66 -1.83 -7.44 -19.87
CA TRP A 66 -2.28 -6.06 -20.10
C TRP A 66 -1.08 -5.11 -20.35
N LEU A 67 0.02 -5.30 -19.62
CA LEU A 67 1.26 -4.55 -19.83
C LEU A 67 1.94 -4.96 -21.14
N GLN A 68 2.03 -6.25 -21.44
CA GLN A 68 2.65 -6.77 -22.66
C GLN A 68 1.92 -6.30 -23.93
N ASP A 69 0.58 -6.40 -23.97
CA ASP A 69 -0.24 -5.92 -25.09
C ASP A 69 0.00 -4.43 -25.39
N ARG A 70 0.26 -3.63 -24.34
CA ARG A 70 0.60 -2.22 -24.48
C ARG A 70 2.03 -2.02 -25.02
N ILE A 71 2.99 -2.79 -24.54
CA ILE A 71 4.37 -2.76 -25.04
C ILE A 71 4.40 -3.15 -26.52
N ASP A 72 3.67 -4.20 -26.92
CA ASP A 72 3.61 -4.66 -28.30
C ASP A 72 2.96 -3.60 -29.22
N ARG A 73 1.95 -2.88 -28.72
CA ARG A 73 1.22 -1.86 -29.49
C ARG A 73 1.93 -0.51 -29.60
N TYR A 74 2.56 -0.04 -28.52
CA TYR A 74 3.08 1.32 -28.42
C TYR A 74 4.59 1.39 -28.17
N GLY A 75 5.26 0.25 -28.02
CA GLY A 75 6.65 0.16 -27.61
C GLY A 75 6.86 0.25 -26.09
N PRO A 76 8.12 0.10 -25.64
CA PRO A 76 8.47 0.03 -24.22
C PRO A 76 8.29 1.36 -23.47
N VAL A 77 8.10 2.47 -24.16
CA VAL A 77 7.84 3.78 -23.56
C VAL A 77 6.57 4.35 -24.17
N SER A 78 5.51 4.48 -23.37
CA SER A 78 4.20 4.90 -23.86
C SER A 78 3.41 5.71 -22.83
N LYS A 79 2.59 6.65 -23.29
CA LYS A 79 1.72 7.46 -22.42
C LYS A 79 0.37 6.77 -22.18
N LEU A 80 -0.16 7.03 -20.99
CA LEU A 80 -1.48 6.60 -20.53
C LEU A 80 -1.98 7.53 -19.42
N SER A 81 -3.16 7.24 -18.87
CA SER A 81 -3.61 7.85 -17.62
C SER A 81 -4.03 6.75 -16.67
N LEU A 82 -3.52 6.77 -15.44
CA LEU A 82 -3.82 5.83 -14.37
C LEU A 82 -4.11 6.60 -13.08
N PHE A 83 -5.13 6.15 -12.35
CA PHE A 83 -5.59 6.70 -11.07
C PHE A 83 -5.82 8.22 -11.10
N GLY A 84 -6.25 8.74 -12.25
CA GLY A 84 -6.53 10.15 -12.47
C GLY A 84 -5.32 11.03 -12.75
N ALA A 85 -4.16 10.45 -13.03
CA ALA A 85 -2.96 11.17 -13.42
C ALA A 85 -2.47 10.74 -14.82
N PRO A 86 -2.06 11.68 -15.68
CA PRO A 86 -1.24 11.35 -16.86
C PRO A 86 0.03 10.62 -16.40
N THR A 87 0.35 9.52 -17.07
CA THR A 87 1.44 8.62 -16.71
C THR A 87 2.22 8.26 -17.97
N VAL A 88 3.52 8.04 -17.82
CA VAL A 88 4.35 7.38 -18.82
C VAL A 88 4.72 6.01 -18.29
N LEU A 89 4.29 4.96 -19.00
CA LEU A 89 4.78 3.62 -18.78
C LEU A 89 6.14 3.50 -19.43
N VAL A 90 7.09 2.97 -18.67
CA VAL A 90 8.42 2.61 -19.13
C VAL A 90 8.67 1.15 -18.80
N ALA A 91 9.14 0.39 -19.77
CA ALA A 91 9.39 -1.03 -19.66
C ALA A 91 10.83 -1.35 -20.06
N GLY A 92 11.45 -2.24 -19.30
CA GLY A 92 12.78 -2.76 -19.56
C GLY A 92 13.83 -2.31 -18.55
N PRO A 93 14.91 -3.09 -18.35
CA PRO A 93 15.89 -2.86 -17.29
C PRO A 93 16.57 -1.48 -17.37
N ALA A 94 16.92 -1.03 -18.57
CA ALA A 94 17.58 0.26 -18.78
C ALA A 94 16.70 1.44 -18.36
N ALA A 95 15.42 1.42 -18.75
CA ALA A 95 14.49 2.48 -18.38
C ALA A 95 14.18 2.47 -16.87
N ASN A 96 14.00 1.28 -16.29
CA ASN A 96 13.81 1.13 -14.85
C ASN A 96 15.00 1.67 -14.05
N LYS A 97 16.23 1.40 -14.51
CA LYS A 97 17.45 1.94 -13.87
C LYS A 97 17.42 3.47 -13.82
N VAL A 98 17.04 4.13 -14.91
CA VAL A 98 16.88 5.60 -14.94
C VAL A 98 15.82 6.03 -13.94
N VAL A 99 14.65 5.40 -13.92
CA VAL A 99 13.58 5.74 -12.98
C VAL A 99 14.03 5.68 -11.51
N PHE A 100 14.81 4.67 -11.14
CA PHE A 100 15.24 4.48 -9.75
C PHE A 100 16.45 5.35 -9.32
N HIS A 101 17.23 5.91 -10.26
CA HIS A 101 18.47 6.61 -9.94
C HIS A 101 18.48 8.09 -10.34
N HIS A 102 17.54 8.53 -11.17
CA HIS A 102 17.57 9.88 -11.72
C HIS A 102 17.01 10.90 -10.72
N GLU A 103 17.84 11.88 -10.33
CA GLU A 103 17.52 12.86 -9.28
C GLU A 103 16.32 13.77 -9.62
N ALA A 104 16.03 13.98 -10.90
CA ALA A 104 14.86 14.73 -11.35
C ALA A 104 13.52 13.99 -11.17
N LEU A 105 13.54 12.71 -10.78
CA LEU A 105 12.34 11.92 -10.53
C LEU A 105 12.13 11.76 -9.03
N ALA A 106 10.91 12.06 -8.59
CA ALA A 106 10.47 11.86 -7.22
C ALA A 106 9.44 10.73 -7.17
N PRO A 107 9.43 9.91 -6.10
CA PRO A 107 8.34 8.97 -5.87
C PRO A 107 7.02 9.73 -5.78
N LYS A 108 6.01 9.22 -6.49
CA LYS A 108 4.65 9.77 -6.41
C LYS A 108 3.65 8.65 -6.39
N GLN A 109 3.00 8.45 -5.25
CA GLN A 109 2.00 7.41 -5.13
C GLN A 109 0.66 7.86 -5.72
N PRO A 110 -0.20 6.90 -6.10
CA PRO A 110 -1.60 7.20 -6.42
C PRO A 110 -2.26 7.96 -5.27
N ARG A 111 -3.17 8.88 -5.60
CA ARG A 111 -3.90 9.70 -4.59
C ARG A 111 -4.62 8.84 -3.56
N SER A 112 -5.07 7.64 -3.96
CA SER A 112 -5.71 6.68 -3.05
C SER A 112 -4.76 6.21 -1.95
N LEU A 113 -3.54 5.81 -2.34
CA LEU A 113 -2.49 5.34 -1.43
C LEU A 113 -2.07 6.46 -0.46
N ALA A 114 -1.79 7.65 -1.00
CA ALA A 114 -1.40 8.82 -0.23
C ALA A 114 -2.47 9.26 0.79
N ALA A 115 -3.75 9.16 0.43
CA ALA A 115 -4.85 9.56 1.31
C ALA A 115 -5.13 8.54 2.41
N ILE A 116 -4.92 7.24 2.14
CA ILE A 116 -5.20 6.17 3.10
C ILE A 116 -4.01 5.92 4.02
N ILE A 117 -2.78 5.90 3.50
CA ILE A 117 -1.59 5.64 4.31
C ILE A 117 -1.12 6.92 5.00
N GLY A 118 -1.16 8.06 4.32
CA GLY A 118 -0.59 9.31 4.80
C GLY A 118 0.40 9.93 3.82
N ARG A 119 0.91 11.11 4.17
CA ARG A 119 1.87 11.87 3.35
C ARG A 119 3.23 12.07 4.01
N ARG A 120 3.36 11.77 5.30
CA ARG A 120 4.61 11.86 6.06
C ARG A 120 5.28 10.49 6.24
N ASN A 121 5.10 9.59 5.26
CA ASN A 121 5.76 8.29 5.21
C ASN A 121 6.85 8.23 4.13
N ILE A 122 7.75 7.26 4.27
CA ILE A 122 8.93 7.08 3.38
C ILE A 122 8.57 6.91 1.89
N LEU A 123 7.35 6.54 1.50
CA LEU A 123 6.95 6.44 0.08
C LEU A 123 6.57 7.77 -0.57
N GLU A 124 6.31 8.82 0.22
CA GLU A 124 5.90 10.15 -0.23
C GLU A 124 6.97 11.22 0.03
N LEU A 125 7.79 11.05 1.07
CA LEU A 125 8.84 11.99 1.42
C LEU A 125 9.96 12.00 0.37
N VAL A 126 10.62 13.14 0.23
CA VAL A 126 11.76 13.36 -0.69
C VAL A 126 12.90 14.12 0.02
N GLY A 127 14.08 14.15 -0.58
CA GLY A 127 15.21 14.95 -0.10
C GLY A 127 15.66 14.60 1.33
N ASP A 128 15.90 15.64 2.14
CA ASP A 128 16.36 15.51 3.53
C ASP A 128 15.35 14.76 4.42
N ASP A 129 14.05 15.04 4.25
CA ASP A 129 12.99 14.37 5.01
C ASP A 129 12.99 12.86 4.74
N HIS A 130 13.11 12.46 3.47
CA HIS A 130 13.23 11.05 3.12
C HIS A 130 14.50 10.42 3.71
N ARG A 131 15.65 11.09 3.60
CA ARG A 131 16.92 10.59 4.16
C ARG A 131 16.83 10.40 5.68
N ARG A 132 16.22 11.34 6.40
CA ARG A 132 16.01 11.29 7.84
C ARG A 132 15.09 10.14 8.25
N VAL A 133 13.90 10.05 7.66
CA VAL A 133 12.92 8.99 7.98
C VAL A 133 13.46 7.61 7.58
N ARG A 134 14.11 7.49 6.43
CA ARG A 134 14.78 6.24 6.01
C ARG A 134 15.87 5.83 6.99
N GLY A 135 16.71 6.78 7.41
CA GLY A 135 17.74 6.53 8.41
C GLY A 135 17.17 6.01 9.72
N ALA A 136 16.06 6.60 10.18
CA ALA A 136 15.34 6.17 11.38
C ALA A 136 14.77 4.75 11.27
N ILE A 137 14.03 4.44 10.19
CA ILE A 137 13.47 3.10 9.95
C ILE A 137 14.58 2.05 9.86
N LEU A 138 15.71 2.38 9.23
CA LEU A 138 16.84 1.47 9.14
C LEU A 138 17.46 1.12 10.48
N GLN A 139 17.33 1.94 11.52
CA GLN A 139 17.80 1.58 12.87
C GLN A 139 17.05 0.36 13.42
N PHE A 140 15.75 0.26 13.15
CA PHE A 140 14.93 -0.89 13.54
C PHE A 140 15.26 -2.14 12.70
N LEU A 141 15.68 -1.97 11.44
CA LEU A 141 15.97 -3.06 10.51
C LEU A 141 17.45 -3.49 10.50
N ARG A 142 18.27 -3.02 11.45
CA ARG A 142 19.67 -3.42 11.52
C ARG A 142 19.82 -4.92 11.83
N PRO A 143 20.88 -5.59 11.35
CA PRO A 143 21.07 -7.03 11.55
C PRO A 143 21.01 -7.48 13.02
N ASP A 144 21.58 -6.69 13.94
CA ASP A 144 21.56 -6.94 15.38
C ASP A 144 20.15 -6.84 15.98
N MET A 145 19.32 -5.92 15.48
CA MET A 145 17.92 -5.78 15.88
C MET A 145 17.07 -6.93 15.31
N VAL A 146 17.24 -7.26 14.03
CA VAL A 146 16.54 -8.37 13.38
C VAL A 146 16.78 -9.69 14.10
N ARG A 147 18.01 -9.95 14.58
CA ARG A 147 18.32 -11.14 15.39
C ARG A 147 17.50 -11.23 16.67
N ARG A 148 17.21 -10.10 17.33
CA ARG A 148 16.37 -10.06 18.54
C ARG A 148 14.91 -10.42 18.24
N TYR A 149 14.43 -10.14 17.03
CA TYR A 149 13.06 -10.42 16.61
C TYR A 149 12.80 -11.87 16.25
N VAL A 150 13.85 -12.66 15.95
CA VAL A 150 13.72 -14.07 15.55
C VAL A 150 12.88 -14.87 16.56
N GLY A 151 13.11 -14.70 17.87
CA GLY A 151 12.33 -15.39 18.90
C GLY A 151 10.85 -15.02 18.90
N LYS A 152 10.53 -13.73 18.69
CA LYS A 152 9.15 -13.25 18.57
C LYS A 152 8.47 -13.82 17.32
N ILE A 153 9.18 -13.83 16.18
CA ILE A 153 8.69 -14.39 14.92
C ILE A 153 8.44 -15.89 15.06
N ASP A 154 9.38 -16.65 15.62
CA ASP A 154 9.25 -18.10 15.84
C ASP A 154 8.04 -18.42 16.75
N SER A 155 7.84 -17.64 17.83
CA SER A 155 6.66 -17.76 18.70
C SER A 155 5.35 -17.54 17.95
N GLU A 156 5.28 -16.50 17.10
CA GLU A 156 4.11 -16.23 16.24
C GLU A 156 3.85 -17.38 15.26
N VAL A 157 4.90 -17.89 14.61
CA VAL A 157 4.81 -18.99 13.64
C VAL A 157 4.33 -20.27 14.32
N ARG A 158 4.95 -20.68 15.44
CA ARG A 158 4.55 -21.90 16.18
C ARG A 158 3.10 -21.85 16.61
N ARG A 159 2.68 -20.70 17.16
CA ARG A 159 1.29 -20.50 17.59
C ARG A 159 0.33 -20.54 16.41
N HIS A 160 0.68 -19.91 15.30
CA HIS A 160 -0.12 -19.92 14.08
C HIS A 160 -0.31 -21.35 13.56
N LEU A 161 0.76 -22.15 13.50
CA LEU A 161 0.70 -23.56 13.09
C LEU A 161 -0.15 -24.40 14.05
N ALA A 162 0.07 -24.28 15.36
CA ALA A 162 -0.71 -25.00 16.36
C ALA A 162 -2.21 -24.69 16.29
N ALA A 163 -2.58 -23.42 16.14
CA ALA A 163 -3.98 -23.01 16.14
C ALA A 163 -4.70 -23.22 14.80
N ARG A 164 -3.99 -23.13 13.66
CA ARG A 164 -4.61 -23.05 12.34
C ARG A 164 -4.28 -24.21 11.40
N TRP A 165 -3.26 -25.02 11.72
CA TRP A 165 -2.81 -26.12 10.87
C TRP A 165 -2.94 -27.48 11.54
N ALA A 166 -2.62 -27.58 12.84
CA ALA A 166 -2.66 -28.86 13.56
C ALA A 166 -4.04 -29.52 13.46
N GLY A 167 -4.05 -30.83 13.19
CA GLY A 167 -5.27 -31.63 13.02
C GLY A 167 -6.02 -31.41 11.70
N ARG A 168 -5.56 -30.54 10.80
CA ARG A 168 -6.21 -30.29 9.51
C ARG A 168 -5.51 -31.02 8.37
N ARG A 169 -6.26 -31.79 7.60
CA ARG A 169 -5.77 -32.48 6.39
C ARG A 169 -5.54 -31.52 5.21
N THR A 170 -6.27 -30.41 5.17
CA THR A 170 -6.23 -29.45 4.06
C THR A 170 -6.41 -28.05 4.62
N VAL A 171 -5.64 -27.10 4.12
CA VAL A 171 -5.70 -25.69 4.52
C VAL A 171 -5.60 -24.78 3.30
N ALA A 172 -6.26 -23.61 3.39
CA ALA A 172 -6.07 -22.54 2.43
C ALA A 172 -4.85 -21.70 2.84
N VAL A 173 -3.72 -21.88 2.16
CA VAL A 173 -2.43 -21.28 2.56
C VAL A 173 -2.46 -19.75 2.51
N PHE A 174 -2.94 -19.13 1.43
CA PHE A 174 -2.87 -17.68 1.26
C PHE A 174 -3.60 -16.89 2.38
N PRO A 175 -4.85 -17.22 2.76
CA PRO A 175 -5.49 -16.59 3.92
C PRO A 175 -4.70 -16.75 5.22
N LEU A 176 -4.12 -17.94 5.45
CA LEU A 176 -3.33 -18.21 6.65
C LEU A 176 -2.02 -17.41 6.67
N MET A 177 -1.34 -17.28 5.53
CA MET A 177 -0.13 -16.46 5.45
C MET A 177 -0.41 -14.97 5.64
N LYS A 178 -1.59 -14.47 5.21
CA LYS A 178 -2.03 -13.10 5.54
C LYS A 178 -2.20 -12.92 7.06
N THR A 179 -2.93 -13.83 7.70
CA THR A 179 -3.10 -13.80 9.17
C THR A 179 -1.75 -13.87 9.88
N LEU A 180 -0.83 -14.75 9.45
CA LEU A 180 0.50 -14.85 10.03
C LEU A 180 1.31 -13.56 9.84
N ALA A 181 1.31 -12.97 8.64
CA ALA A 181 2.03 -11.74 8.36
C ALA A 181 1.49 -10.58 9.21
N PHE A 182 0.17 -10.43 9.30
CA PHE A 182 -0.45 -9.45 10.20
C PHE A 182 -0.02 -9.69 11.65
N ASP A 183 -0.08 -10.94 12.08
CA ASP A 183 0.21 -11.32 13.46
C ASP A 183 1.67 -11.01 13.85
N VAL A 184 2.62 -11.29 12.96
CA VAL A 184 4.03 -10.96 13.14
C VAL A 184 4.24 -9.45 13.21
N ILE A 185 3.61 -8.69 12.31
CA ILE A 185 3.76 -7.24 12.25
C ILE A 185 3.12 -6.54 13.44
N ALA A 186 1.95 -6.99 13.89
CA ALA A 186 1.31 -6.44 15.09
C ALA A 186 2.22 -6.60 16.32
N THR A 187 2.87 -7.77 16.44
CA THR A 187 3.82 -8.06 17.51
C THR A 187 5.12 -7.24 17.37
N LEU A 188 5.71 -7.14 16.18
CA LEU A 188 7.02 -6.51 15.99
C LEU A 188 6.96 -4.98 15.87
N LEU A 189 5.94 -4.42 15.25
CA LEU A 189 5.87 -2.99 14.99
C LEU A 189 5.20 -2.21 16.12
N PHE A 190 4.12 -2.77 16.66
CA PHE A 190 3.29 -2.09 17.65
C PHE A 190 3.51 -2.64 19.07
N GLY A 191 4.21 -3.77 19.19
CA GLY A 191 4.35 -4.47 20.47
C GLY A 191 3.00 -4.82 21.09
N LEU A 192 2.01 -5.15 20.24
CA LEU A 192 0.64 -5.46 20.66
C LEU A 192 0.47 -6.95 20.89
N ASP A 193 0.21 -7.30 22.15
CA ASP A 193 -0.28 -8.61 22.53
C ASP A 193 -1.65 -8.89 21.91
N ARG A 194 -2.06 -10.17 21.94
CA ARG A 194 -3.41 -10.54 21.50
C ARG A 194 -4.45 -9.95 22.44
N GLY A 195 -5.46 -9.32 21.86
CA GLY A 195 -6.56 -8.70 22.58
C GLY A 195 -7.31 -7.71 21.71
N ALA A 196 -8.22 -6.97 22.33
CA ALA A 196 -9.19 -6.13 21.63
C ALA A 196 -8.55 -5.06 20.74
N ILE A 197 -7.40 -4.48 21.11
CA ILE A 197 -6.72 -3.43 20.32
C ILE A 197 -6.19 -4.02 19.01
N ARG A 198 -5.55 -5.19 19.07
CA ARG A 198 -5.01 -5.87 17.89
C ARG A 198 -6.12 -6.32 16.94
N GLU A 199 -7.24 -6.79 17.47
CA GLU A 199 -8.43 -7.16 16.68
C GLU A 199 -9.06 -5.94 16.00
N GLN A 200 -9.24 -4.84 16.73
CA GLN A 200 -9.72 -3.59 16.15
C GLN A 200 -8.77 -3.03 15.08
N LEU A 201 -7.45 -3.18 15.27
CA LEU A 201 -6.46 -2.78 14.27
C LEU A 201 -6.54 -3.67 13.03
N ALA A 202 -6.77 -4.98 13.19
CA ALA A 202 -6.97 -5.91 12.06
C ALA A 202 -8.21 -5.53 11.24
N ASP A 203 -9.33 -5.28 11.92
CA ASP A 203 -10.59 -4.88 11.25
C ASP A 203 -10.44 -3.53 10.52
N ALA A 204 -9.75 -2.57 11.14
CA ALA A 204 -9.46 -1.29 10.51
C ALA A 204 -8.50 -1.46 9.31
N PHE A 205 -7.52 -2.35 9.41
CA PHE A 205 -6.58 -2.63 8.34
C PHE A 205 -7.25 -3.28 7.13
N ASP A 206 -8.13 -4.27 7.34
CA ASP A 206 -8.88 -4.90 6.24
C ASP A 206 -9.69 -3.86 5.45
N GLY A 207 -10.36 -2.95 6.15
CA GLY A 207 -11.10 -1.85 5.52
C GLY A 207 -10.19 -0.87 4.77
N MET A 208 -8.99 -0.59 5.27
CA MET A 208 -8.00 0.23 4.56
C MET A 208 -7.56 -0.42 3.26
N HIS A 209 -7.24 -1.72 3.31
CA HIS A 209 -6.74 -2.48 2.17
C HIS A 209 -7.73 -2.47 1.00
N GLU A 210 -9.04 -2.54 1.27
CA GLU A 210 -10.08 -2.39 0.23
C GLU A 210 -10.01 -1.05 -0.52
N GLY A 211 -9.54 0.01 0.13
CA GLY A 211 -9.48 1.37 -0.43
C GLY A 211 -8.18 1.70 -1.17
N LEU A 212 -7.07 1.03 -0.87
CA LEU A 212 -5.73 1.37 -1.37
C LEU A 212 -5.68 1.36 -2.91
N TRP A 213 -6.21 0.31 -3.52
CA TRP A 213 -6.14 0.04 -4.97
C TRP A 213 -7.45 0.35 -5.68
N THR A 214 -7.94 1.58 -5.52
CA THR A 214 -9.23 2.03 -6.05
C THR A 214 -9.11 3.35 -6.80
N VAL A 215 -10.14 3.69 -7.58
CA VAL A 215 -10.25 5.04 -8.14
C VAL A 215 -10.60 5.98 -6.98
N PRO A 216 -9.84 7.08 -6.76
CA PRO A 216 -9.96 7.93 -5.57
C PRO A 216 -11.19 8.88 -5.66
N VAL A 217 -12.39 8.29 -5.67
CA VAL A 217 -13.68 9.00 -5.68
C VAL A 217 -14.31 8.88 -4.30
N ASP A 218 -14.36 9.98 -3.56
CA ASP A 218 -14.88 10.03 -2.19
C ASP A 218 -16.40 10.23 -2.17
N LEU A 219 -17.15 9.12 -2.27
CA LEU A 219 -18.61 9.11 -2.18
C LEU A 219 -19.05 8.04 -1.17
N PRO A 220 -20.19 8.18 -0.47
CA PRO A 220 -20.57 7.32 0.66
C PRO A 220 -20.51 5.81 0.42
N PHE A 221 -20.76 5.36 -0.81
CA PHE A 221 -20.82 3.95 -1.20
C PHE A 221 -19.53 3.42 -1.84
N THR A 222 -18.52 4.27 -2.07
CA THR A 222 -17.30 3.83 -2.76
C THR A 222 -16.38 3.06 -1.81
N PRO A 223 -15.63 2.07 -2.33
CA PRO A 223 -14.55 1.43 -1.57
C PRO A 223 -13.53 2.45 -1.03
N PHE A 224 -13.28 3.54 -1.78
CA PHE A 224 -12.38 4.60 -1.35
C PHE A 224 -12.85 5.30 -0.07
N ARG A 225 -14.14 5.68 0.03
CA ARG A 225 -14.71 6.26 1.26
C ARG A 225 -14.57 5.32 2.46
N ARG A 226 -14.89 4.03 2.27
CA ARG A 226 -14.74 3.02 3.33
C ARG A 226 -13.29 2.89 3.78
N GLY A 227 -12.35 2.89 2.83
CA GLY A 227 -10.92 2.90 3.09
C GLY A 227 -10.46 4.12 3.89
N LEU A 228 -10.98 5.32 3.60
CA LEU A 228 -10.69 6.53 4.39
C LEU A 228 -11.22 6.43 5.83
N MET A 229 -12.45 5.93 6.02
CA MET A 229 -13.03 5.73 7.35
C MET A 229 -12.27 4.66 8.15
N ALA A 230 -11.81 3.62 7.48
CA ALA A 230 -10.98 2.57 8.09
C ALA A 230 -9.59 3.11 8.44
N SER A 231 -8.96 3.90 7.57
CA SER A 231 -7.70 4.59 7.84
C SER A 231 -7.80 5.50 9.06
N ALA A 232 -8.87 6.31 9.17
CA ALA A 232 -9.09 7.15 10.33
C ALA A 232 -9.22 6.35 11.64
N ARG A 233 -9.81 5.14 11.60
CA ARG A 233 -9.87 4.23 12.75
C ARG A 233 -8.50 3.67 13.10
N ALA A 234 -7.77 3.14 12.11
CA ALA A 234 -6.44 2.59 12.30
C ALA A 234 -5.48 3.65 12.88
N ARG A 235 -5.49 4.87 12.31
CA ARG A 235 -4.67 5.99 12.78
C ARG A 235 -4.93 6.33 14.25
N ARG A 236 -6.20 6.40 14.68
CA ARG A 236 -6.52 6.62 16.10
C ARG A 236 -5.95 5.55 17.03
N LEU A 237 -6.00 4.27 16.61
CA LEU A 237 -5.42 3.16 17.37
C LEU A 237 -3.89 3.26 17.42
N VAL A 238 -3.26 3.59 16.29
CA VAL A 238 -1.80 3.79 16.22
C VAL A 238 -1.36 4.98 17.06
N GLU A 239 -2.03 6.13 16.95
CA GLU A 239 -1.77 7.32 17.77
C GLU A 239 -1.90 7.02 19.28
N ALA A 240 -2.94 6.28 19.68
CA ALA A 240 -3.10 5.85 21.06
C ALA A 240 -1.93 4.94 21.50
N THR A 241 -1.52 4.01 20.64
CA THR A 241 -0.36 3.13 20.89
C THR A 241 0.94 3.93 20.99
N VAL A 242 1.16 4.93 20.13
CA VAL A 242 2.33 5.81 20.15
C VAL A 242 2.39 6.57 21.48
N ARG A 243 1.28 7.14 21.95
CA ARG A 243 1.22 7.83 23.24
C ARG A 243 1.48 6.91 24.42
N GLU A 244 0.90 5.71 24.41
CA GLU A 244 1.15 4.71 25.46
C GLU A 244 2.64 4.31 25.51
N LYS A 245 3.26 4.07 24.35
CA LYS A 245 4.67 3.69 24.25
C LYS A 245 5.60 4.83 24.66
N ALA A 246 5.25 6.08 24.34
CA ALA A 246 5.99 7.24 24.80
C ALA A 246 6.01 7.33 26.33
N ALA A 247 4.85 7.19 26.99
CA ALA A 247 4.76 7.18 28.45
C ALA A 247 5.58 6.04 29.09
N LYS A 248 5.51 4.82 28.52
CA LYS A 248 6.29 3.68 28.99
C LYS A 248 7.80 3.89 28.85
N LEU A 249 8.26 4.53 27.78
CA LEU A 249 9.67 4.88 27.61
C LEU A 249 10.12 5.91 28.64
N GLU A 250 9.29 6.91 28.94
CA GLU A 250 9.58 7.93 29.96
C GLU A 250 9.68 7.34 31.37
N HIS A 251 8.86 6.34 31.69
CA HIS A 251 8.90 5.64 32.97
C HIS A 251 9.95 4.51 33.05
N GLY A 252 10.67 4.23 31.96
CA GLY A 252 11.65 3.13 31.91
C GLY A 252 11.01 1.72 31.88
N GLU A 253 9.72 1.63 31.56
CA GLU A 253 8.97 0.38 31.45
C GLU A 253 9.07 -0.28 30.06
N SER A 254 9.65 0.42 29.08
CA SER A 254 9.90 -0.08 27.72
C SER A 254 11.32 0.28 27.26
N SER A 255 11.86 -0.54 26.36
CA SER A 255 13.14 -0.32 25.68
C SER A 255 12.93 0.20 24.26
N PRO A 256 13.85 1.04 23.73
CA PRO A 256 13.90 1.39 22.31
C PRO A 256 13.96 0.17 21.36
N SER A 257 14.31 -1.00 21.88
CA SER A 257 14.45 -2.23 21.10
C SER A 257 13.22 -3.15 21.09
N ASP A 258 12.16 -2.79 21.82
CA ASP A 258 10.98 -3.65 21.98
C ASP A 258 10.17 -3.79 20.69
N ASP A 259 9.94 -2.68 20.00
CA ASP A 259 9.14 -2.58 18.77
C ASP A 259 9.51 -1.34 17.94
N LEU A 260 8.94 -1.22 16.74
CA LEU A 260 9.24 -0.13 15.81
C LEU A 260 8.85 1.23 16.39
N ILE A 261 7.68 1.34 17.01
CA ILE A 261 7.20 2.60 17.59
C ILE A 261 8.15 3.07 18.68
N SER A 262 8.53 2.19 19.62
CA SER A 262 9.50 2.51 20.67
C SER A 262 10.86 2.90 20.09
N CYS A 263 11.32 2.21 19.04
CA CYS A 263 12.55 2.57 18.34
C CYS A 263 12.48 4.00 17.77
N LEU A 264 11.46 4.30 16.98
CA LEU A 264 11.28 5.61 16.35
C LEU A 264 11.10 6.73 17.39
N LEU A 265 10.34 6.47 18.45
CA LEU A 265 10.13 7.41 19.56
C LEU A 265 11.41 7.74 20.32
N SER A 266 12.40 6.84 20.33
CA SER A 266 13.65 6.99 21.09
C SER A 266 14.74 7.74 20.32
N LEU A 267 14.59 7.92 19.01
CA LEU A 267 15.58 8.60 18.20
C LEU A 267 15.59 10.11 18.47
N ARG A 268 16.80 10.66 18.64
CA ARG A 268 17.03 12.07 18.94
C ARG A 268 18.08 12.67 18.00
N ASP A 269 17.94 13.95 17.72
CA ASP A 269 18.95 14.80 17.06
C ASP A 269 19.08 16.11 17.84
N GLY A 270 20.28 16.42 18.32
CA GLY A 270 20.53 17.60 19.17
C GLY A 270 19.64 17.69 20.41
N GLY A 271 19.27 16.55 21.01
CA GLY A 271 18.36 16.48 22.17
C GLY A 271 16.86 16.59 21.85
N ARG A 272 16.49 16.85 20.58
CA ARG A 272 15.10 16.89 20.12
C ARG A 272 14.70 15.56 19.49
N GLN A 273 13.41 15.23 19.51
CA GLN A 273 12.90 14.04 18.83
C GLN A 273 13.18 14.12 17.33
N LEU A 274 13.75 13.05 16.77
CA LEU A 274 14.18 13.00 15.36
C LEU A 274 12.98 13.03 14.40
N LEU A 275 11.87 12.41 14.79
CA LEU A 275 10.66 12.26 13.98
C LEU A 275 9.47 12.95 14.67
N THR A 276 8.55 13.49 13.89
CA THR A 276 7.28 13.98 14.43
C THR A 276 6.33 12.83 14.76
N GLU A 277 5.36 13.06 15.63
CA GLU A 277 4.30 12.06 15.91
C GLU A 277 3.57 11.65 14.61
N GLU A 278 3.26 12.61 13.73
CA GLU A 278 2.64 12.34 12.43
C GLU A 278 3.53 11.43 11.55
N GLU A 279 4.85 11.64 11.52
CA GLU A 279 5.78 10.77 10.79
C GLU A 279 5.81 9.37 11.40
N ILE A 280 5.79 9.23 12.73
CA ILE A 280 5.77 7.94 13.40
C ILE A 280 4.48 7.18 13.06
N VAL A 281 3.33 7.85 13.13
CA VAL A 281 2.02 7.27 12.81
C VAL A 281 1.95 6.87 11.33
N ASP A 282 2.30 7.77 10.40
CA ASP A 282 2.25 7.53 8.96
C ASP A 282 3.18 6.36 8.55
N ASN A 283 4.40 6.29 9.11
CA ASN A 283 5.32 5.20 8.83
C ASN A 283 4.90 3.88 9.50
N SER A 284 4.24 3.91 10.66
CA SER A 284 3.70 2.72 11.31
C SER A 284 2.54 2.13 10.51
N VAL A 285 1.63 2.98 10.01
CA VAL A 285 0.53 2.58 9.11
C VAL A 285 1.08 2.03 7.79
N LEU A 286 2.09 2.70 7.22
CA LEU A 286 2.76 2.19 6.02
C LEU A 286 3.38 0.81 6.27
N ALA A 287 4.11 0.64 7.37
CA ALA A 287 4.80 -0.60 7.68
C ALA A 287 3.82 -1.77 7.89
N LEU A 288 2.62 -1.49 8.43
CA LEU A 288 1.53 -2.45 8.51
C LEU A 288 1.09 -2.95 7.12
N VAL A 289 0.87 -2.04 6.17
CA VAL A 289 0.54 -2.39 4.78
C VAL A 289 1.69 -3.11 4.08
N ALA A 290 2.91 -2.57 4.20
CA ALA A 290 4.07 -3.03 3.48
C ALA A 290 4.49 -4.45 3.89
N GLY A 291 4.49 -4.76 5.19
CA GLY A 291 4.89 -6.07 5.66
C GLY A 291 3.85 -7.16 5.44
N HIS A 292 2.56 -6.81 5.36
CA HIS A 292 1.46 -7.77 5.34
C HIS A 292 1.39 -8.52 4.02
N ASP A 293 1.06 -7.82 2.93
CA ASP A 293 0.77 -8.47 1.65
C ASP A 293 2.04 -9.05 1.02
N THR A 294 3.16 -8.34 1.11
CA THR A 294 4.42 -8.77 0.49
C THR A 294 4.91 -10.10 1.07
N SER A 295 5.00 -10.18 2.40
CA SER A 295 5.43 -11.38 3.12
C SER A 295 4.43 -12.52 2.94
N ALA A 296 3.13 -12.25 3.03
CA ALA A 296 2.11 -13.28 2.85
C ALA A 296 2.14 -13.91 1.46
N VAL A 297 2.31 -13.08 0.41
CA VAL A 297 2.46 -13.53 -0.97
C VAL A 297 3.74 -14.35 -1.14
N LEU A 298 4.88 -13.86 -0.65
CA LEU A 298 6.16 -14.58 -0.71
C LEU A 298 6.05 -15.96 -0.06
N LEU A 299 5.56 -16.05 1.18
CA LEU A 299 5.41 -17.30 1.90
C LEU A 299 4.47 -18.27 1.19
N THR A 300 3.38 -17.74 0.60
CA THR A 300 2.43 -18.55 -0.16
C THR A 300 3.08 -19.17 -1.40
N PHE A 301 3.82 -18.38 -2.18
CA PHE A 301 4.52 -18.90 -3.35
C PHE A 301 5.65 -19.85 -2.96
N MET A 302 6.39 -19.56 -1.91
CA MET A 302 7.43 -20.45 -1.37
C MET A 302 6.85 -21.82 -1.02
N LEU A 303 5.75 -21.87 -0.26
CA LEU A 303 5.07 -23.13 0.07
C LEU A 303 4.54 -23.84 -1.17
N ARG A 304 3.99 -23.11 -2.15
CA ARG A 304 3.55 -23.68 -3.43
C ARG A 304 4.71 -24.29 -4.20
N HIS A 305 5.87 -23.62 -4.25
CA HIS A 305 7.04 -24.14 -4.95
C HIS A 305 7.58 -25.39 -4.27
N LEU A 306 7.75 -25.37 -2.94
CA LEU A 306 8.22 -26.53 -2.17
C LEU A 306 7.26 -27.73 -2.26
N ALA A 307 5.95 -27.48 -2.26
CA ALA A 307 4.96 -28.54 -2.43
C ALA A 307 5.03 -29.24 -3.80
N ASN A 308 5.56 -28.56 -4.82
CA ASN A 308 5.76 -29.11 -6.17
C ASN A 308 7.20 -29.57 -6.43
N ASP A 309 8.09 -29.49 -5.43
CA ASP A 309 9.47 -29.95 -5.49
C ASP A 309 9.85 -30.77 -4.24
N PRO A 310 9.47 -32.06 -4.20
CA PRO A 310 9.71 -32.92 -3.03
C PRO A 310 11.20 -33.13 -2.72
N ALA A 311 12.08 -33.05 -3.73
CA ALA A 311 13.51 -33.24 -3.54
C ALA A 311 14.11 -32.09 -2.73
N THR A 312 13.80 -30.85 -3.11
CA THR A 312 14.22 -29.66 -2.35
C THR A 312 13.61 -29.65 -0.96
N LEU A 313 12.32 -29.99 -0.81
CA LEU A 313 11.68 -30.08 0.50
C LEU A 313 12.36 -31.12 1.42
N ALA A 314 12.70 -32.29 0.89
CA ALA A 314 13.38 -33.33 1.65
C ALA A 314 14.81 -32.90 2.06
N ALA A 315 15.54 -32.22 1.19
CA ALA A 315 16.86 -31.68 1.50
C ALA A 315 16.80 -30.65 2.66
N MET A 316 15.86 -29.69 2.57
CA MET A 316 15.65 -28.69 3.61
C MET A 316 15.27 -29.32 4.96
N ALA A 317 14.41 -30.34 4.96
CA ALA A 317 13.99 -31.03 6.19
C ALA A 317 15.14 -31.81 6.86
N GLN A 318 16.14 -32.23 6.10
CA GLN A 318 17.35 -32.90 6.61
C GLN A 318 18.43 -31.91 7.07
N GLY A 319 18.21 -30.60 6.93
CA GLY A 319 19.17 -29.57 7.29
C GLY A 319 20.41 -29.53 6.40
N LYS A 320 20.29 -29.99 5.15
CA LYS A 320 21.35 -29.93 4.13
C LYS A 320 21.19 -28.72 3.22
#